data_AF-A0A2H0NFQ1-F1
#
_entry.id   AF-A0A2H0NFQ1-F1
#
_cell.length_a   1.000
_cell.length_b   1.000
_cell.length_c   1.000
_cell.angle_alpha   90.00
_cell.angle_beta   90.00
_cell.angle_gamma   90.00
#
_symmetry.space_group_name_H-M   'P 1'
#
loop_
_entity.id
_entity.type
_entity.pdbx_description
1 polymer ?
#
loop_
_entity_poly.entity_id
_entity_poly.type
_entity_poly.pdbx_seq_one_letter_code
_entity_poly.pdbx_strand_id
1 'polypeptide(L)'
;MALTDLTKYDLLDLLAANFYPDEKKEEIVSSYMKAFADYLSDRVADRLKEEDGEKLAELLRDPYVTPEVIENFYKGRIPEYDILLLGGTLLFKKTFLLDFYKEMLKKTKEVEDASNVLWSNMVTAAEKDEWGTVLDYAKQIEEKFLPSPHPSKYLD
;
A
#
# COMPACT_ATOMS: atom_id res chain seq x y z
N MET A 1 -13.96 -7.46 -9.38
CA MET A 1 -13.98 -6.11 -9.98
C MET A 1 -12.85 -5.34 -9.34
N ALA A 2 -11.98 -4.69 -10.12
CA ALA A 2 -10.76 -4.06 -9.62
C ALA A 2 -10.97 -3.05 -8.47
N LEU A 3 -12.11 -2.35 -8.44
CA LEU A 3 -12.51 -1.49 -7.31
C LEU A 3 -12.75 -2.26 -6.01
N THR A 4 -13.44 -3.41 -6.08
CA THR A 4 -13.64 -4.29 -4.92
C THR A 4 -12.32 -4.86 -4.42
N ASP A 5 -11.38 -5.14 -5.32
CA ASP A 5 -10.07 -5.63 -4.93
C ASP A 5 -9.24 -4.51 -4.28
N LEU A 6 -9.29 -3.28 -4.81
CA LEU A 6 -8.70 -2.10 -4.19
C LEU A 6 -9.17 -1.91 -2.73
N THR A 7 -10.49 -1.96 -2.49
CA THR A 7 -11.04 -1.79 -1.13
C THR A 7 -10.58 -2.88 -0.14
N LYS A 8 -10.30 -4.11 -0.62
CA LYS A 8 -9.73 -5.16 0.24
C LYS A 8 -8.30 -4.83 0.61
N TYR A 9 -7.50 -4.34 -0.33
CA TYR A 9 -6.12 -3.95 -0.06
C TYR A 9 -6.04 -2.74 0.87
N ASP A 10 -6.94 -1.77 0.72
CA ASP A 10 -7.03 -0.64 1.66
C ASP A 10 -7.34 -1.11 3.09
N LEU A 11 -8.24 -2.08 3.24
CA LEU A 11 -8.53 -2.68 4.55
C LEU A 11 -7.32 -3.42 5.13
N LEU A 12 -6.59 -4.17 4.29
CA LEU A 12 -5.36 -4.87 4.70
C LEU A 12 -4.24 -3.90 5.08
N ASP A 13 -4.08 -2.78 4.36
CA ASP A 13 -3.11 -1.73 4.68
C ASP A 13 -3.43 -1.10 6.05
N LEU A 14 -4.71 -0.82 6.33
CA LEU A 14 -5.14 -0.32 7.63
C LEU A 14 -4.88 -1.31 8.77
N LEU A 15 -5.15 -2.60 8.54
CA LEU A 15 -4.85 -3.66 9.51
C LEU A 15 -3.34 -3.79 9.75
N ALA A 16 -2.54 -3.74 8.69
CA ALA A 16 -1.07 -3.76 8.79
C ALA A 16 -0.56 -2.56 9.61
N ALA A 17 -1.14 -1.38 9.41
CA ALA A 17 -0.78 -0.17 10.15
C ALA A 17 -0.96 -0.30 11.67
N ASN A 18 -1.93 -1.11 12.13
CA ASN A 18 -2.19 -1.34 13.55
C ASN A 18 -1.06 -2.11 14.28
N PHE A 19 -0.18 -2.78 13.54
CA PHE A 19 0.98 -3.48 14.13
C PHE A 19 2.18 -2.57 14.34
N TYR A 20 2.13 -1.32 13.87
CA TYR A 20 3.19 -0.36 14.11
C TYR A 20 2.91 0.50 15.35
N PRO A 21 3.92 0.76 16.20
CA PRO A 21 3.80 1.74 17.28
C PRO A 21 3.46 3.13 16.74
N ASP A 22 2.65 3.91 17.46
CA ASP A 22 2.22 5.26 17.02
C ASP A 22 3.40 6.16 16.67
N GLU A 23 4.47 6.10 17.47
CA GLU A 23 5.71 6.87 17.27
C GLU A 23 6.41 6.58 15.92
N LYS A 24 6.13 5.42 15.30
CA LYS A 24 6.73 5.00 14.03
C LYS A 24 5.79 5.13 12.84
N LYS A 25 4.49 5.39 13.06
CA LYS A 25 3.50 5.42 11.97
C LYS A 25 3.81 6.50 10.94
N GLU A 26 4.21 7.69 11.38
CA GLU A 26 4.54 8.79 10.47
C GLU A 26 5.76 8.47 9.57
N GLU A 27 6.83 7.91 10.16
CA GLU A 27 8.02 7.49 9.41
C GLU A 27 7.69 6.42 8.37
N ILE A 28 6.85 5.45 8.74
CA ILE A 28 6.44 4.35 7.87
C ILE A 28 5.54 4.86 6.75
N VAL A 29 4.57 5.72 7.06
CA VAL A 29 3.71 6.35 6.04
C VAL A 29 4.54 7.16 5.07
N SER A 30 5.50 7.96 5.55
CA SER A 30 6.40 8.73 4.69
C SER A 30 7.23 7.81 3.78
N SER A 31 7.80 6.73 4.34
CA SER A 31 8.59 5.76 3.59
C SER A 31 7.76 5.01 2.56
N TYR A 32 6.54 4.60 2.91
CA TYR A 32 5.57 3.97 2.01
C TYR A 32 5.19 4.90 0.87
N MET A 33 4.82 6.15 1.17
CA MET A 33 4.42 7.14 0.17
C MET A 33 5.55 7.44 -0.80
N LYS A 34 6.79 7.53 -0.30
CA LYS A 34 7.97 7.69 -1.14
C LYS A 34 8.19 6.48 -2.05
N ALA A 35 8.20 5.26 -1.49
CA ALA A 35 8.40 4.04 -2.27
C ALA A 35 7.29 3.84 -3.32
N PHE A 36 6.06 4.24 -3.00
CA PHE A 36 4.94 4.19 -3.93
C PHE A 36 5.11 5.20 -5.08
N ALA A 37 5.52 6.43 -4.76
CA ALA A 37 5.79 7.45 -5.76
C ALA A 37 6.93 7.04 -6.70
N ASP A 38 8.03 6.52 -6.15
CA ASP A 38 9.17 6.01 -6.92
C ASP A 38 8.73 4.86 -7.84
N TYR A 39 7.95 3.90 -7.31
CA TYR A 39 7.41 2.79 -8.09
C TYR A 39 6.51 3.25 -9.25
N LEU A 40 5.61 4.20 -9.01
CA LEU A 40 4.74 4.74 -10.06
C LEU A 40 5.54 5.51 -11.10
N SER A 41 6.55 6.28 -10.66
CA SER A 41 7.46 7.02 -11.55
C SER A 41 8.15 6.06 -12.53
N ASP A 42 8.72 4.95 -12.02
CA ASP A 42 9.39 3.95 -12.87
C ASP A 42 8.45 3.34 -13.91
N ARG A 43 7.16 3.14 -13.57
CA ARG A 43 6.18 2.58 -14.50
C ARG A 43 5.81 3.51 -15.65
N VAL A 44 5.99 4.82 -15.47
CA VAL A 44 5.66 5.82 -16.48
C VAL A 44 6.89 6.40 -17.17
N ALA A 45 8.09 6.26 -16.58
CA ALA A 45 9.34 6.85 -17.05
C ALA A 45 9.66 6.51 -18.50
N ASP A 46 9.62 5.22 -18.87
CA ASP A 46 9.92 4.74 -20.23
C ASP A 46 8.90 5.21 -21.30
N ARG A 47 7.76 5.76 -20.86
CA ARG A 47 6.70 6.26 -21.75
C ARG A 47 6.76 7.78 -21.94
N LEU A 48 7.61 8.46 -21.18
CA LEU A 48 7.84 9.89 -21.32
C LEU A 48 9.10 10.11 -22.17
N LYS A 49 9.04 11.12 -23.04
CA LYS A 49 10.23 11.59 -23.76
C LYS A 49 10.98 12.60 -22.89
N GLU A 50 12.23 12.88 -23.24
CA GLU A 50 13.05 13.89 -22.56
C GLU A 50 12.36 15.28 -22.54
N GLU A 51 11.76 15.67 -23.67
CA GLU A 51 10.95 16.90 -23.83
C GLU A 51 9.70 16.95 -22.94
N ASP A 52 9.23 15.81 -22.43
CA ASP A 52 8.11 15.75 -21.49
C ASP A 52 8.58 16.03 -20.06
N GLY A 53 9.81 15.63 -19.71
CA GLY A 53 10.41 15.93 -18.42
C GLY A 53 10.56 17.44 -18.18
N GLU A 54 11.00 18.18 -19.20
CA GLU A 54 11.11 19.65 -19.13
C GLU A 54 9.75 20.32 -18.93
N LYS A 55 8.75 19.91 -19.72
CA LYS A 55 7.36 20.42 -19.63
C LYS A 55 6.73 20.11 -18.28
N LEU A 56 6.95 18.92 -17.74
CA LEU A 56 6.46 18.56 -16.41
C LEU A 56 7.13 19.41 -15.32
N ALA A 57 8.43 19.65 -15.42
CA ALA A 57 9.14 20.51 -14.48
C ALA A 57 8.65 21.97 -14.55
N GLU A 58 8.31 22.48 -15.73
CA GLU A 58 7.66 23.79 -15.89
C GLU A 58 6.28 23.83 -15.22
N LEU A 59 5.44 22.82 -15.47
CA LEU A 59 4.12 22.71 -14.85
C LEU A 59 4.21 22.66 -13.32
N LEU A 60 5.15 21.90 -12.76
CA LEU A 60 5.33 21.78 -11.30
C LEU A 60 5.89 23.04 -10.63
N ARG A 61 6.43 23.99 -11.40
CA ARG A 61 6.87 25.31 -10.90
C ARG A 61 5.74 26.34 -10.91
N ASP A 62 4.64 26.08 -11.63
CA ASP A 62 3.49 26.98 -11.69
C ASP A 62 2.67 26.86 -10.39
N PRO A 63 2.50 27.94 -9.59
CA PRO A 63 1.73 27.90 -8.35
C PRO A 63 0.22 27.67 -8.56
N TYR A 64 -0.29 27.77 -9.80
CA TYR A 64 -1.68 27.53 -10.15
C TYR A 64 -1.93 26.14 -10.73
N VAL A 65 -0.90 25.30 -10.84
CA VAL A 65 -1.05 23.94 -11.33
C VAL A 65 -1.96 23.14 -10.38
N THR A 66 -2.91 22.41 -10.96
CA THR A 66 -3.81 21.53 -10.21
C THR A 66 -3.49 20.07 -10.48
N PRO A 67 -3.91 19.13 -9.62
CA PRO A 67 -3.80 17.71 -9.89
C PRO A 67 -4.39 17.30 -11.25
N GLU A 68 -5.51 17.88 -11.65
CA GLU A 68 -6.16 17.60 -12.94
C GLU A 68 -5.28 18.03 -14.13
N VAL A 69 -4.52 19.12 -14.00
CA VAL A 69 -3.58 19.56 -15.05
C VAL A 69 -2.46 18.53 -15.22
N ILE A 70 -1.90 18.04 -14.11
CA ILE A 70 -0.86 17.01 -14.10
C ILE A 70 -1.41 15.67 -14.62
N GLU A 71 -2.60 15.28 -14.22
CA GLU A 71 -3.26 14.06 -14.70
C GLU A 71 -3.47 14.12 -16.23
N ASN A 72 -3.99 15.24 -16.74
CA ASN A 72 -4.16 15.42 -18.18
C ASN A 72 -2.84 15.41 -18.94
N PHE A 73 -1.77 15.92 -18.34
CA PHE A 73 -0.42 15.83 -18.90
C PHE A 73 -0.02 14.36 -19.13
N TYR A 74 -0.23 13.49 -18.15
CA TYR A 74 0.09 12.06 -18.28
C TYR A 74 -0.86 11.34 -19.25
N LYS A 75 -2.18 11.58 -19.16
CA LYS A 75 -3.18 10.97 -20.04
C LYS A 75 -2.95 11.28 -21.52
N GLY A 76 -2.48 12.49 -21.83
CA GLY A 76 -2.15 12.89 -23.20
C GLY A 76 -0.92 12.17 -23.79
N ARG A 77 -0.11 11.50 -22.96
CA ARG A 77 1.17 10.88 -23.37
C ARG A 77 1.20 9.38 -23.20
N ILE A 78 0.48 8.86 -22.20
CA ILE A 78 0.53 7.48 -21.79
C ILE A 78 -0.78 6.81 -22.20
N PRO A 79 -0.76 5.90 -23.20
CA PRO A 79 -1.92 5.10 -23.55
C PRO A 79 -2.37 4.28 -22.35
N GLU A 80 -3.69 4.27 -22.12
CA GLU A 80 -4.33 3.51 -21.03
C GLU A 80 -3.77 3.88 -19.63
N TYR A 81 -3.40 5.15 -19.43
CA TYR A 81 -2.84 5.65 -18.17
C TYR A 81 -3.62 5.19 -16.92
N ASP A 82 -4.96 5.27 -16.96
CA ASP A 82 -5.80 4.87 -15.83
C ASP A 82 -5.67 3.37 -15.50
N ILE A 83 -5.57 2.52 -16.53
CA ILE A 83 -5.40 1.07 -16.36
C ILE A 83 -4.00 0.77 -15.83
N LEU A 84 -2.98 1.46 -16.34
CA LEU A 84 -1.60 1.34 -15.88
C LEU A 84 -1.47 1.76 -14.41
N LEU A 85 -2.06 2.90 -14.04
CA LEU A 85 -2.03 3.41 -12.67
C LEU A 85 -2.75 2.46 -11.71
N LEU A 86 -3.94 1.97 -12.10
CA LEU A 86 -4.69 1.02 -11.29
C LEU A 86 -3.94 -0.31 -11.13
N GLY A 87 -3.43 -0.87 -12.21
CA GLY A 87 -2.65 -2.11 -12.19
C GLY A 87 -1.37 -1.99 -11.37
N GLY A 88 -0.65 -0.87 -11.53
CA GLY A 88 0.54 -0.55 -10.74
C GLY A 88 0.23 -0.40 -9.25
N THR A 89 -0.84 0.32 -8.91
CA THR A 89 -1.29 0.51 -7.52
C THR A 89 -1.61 -0.81 -6.85
N LEU A 90 -2.38 -1.68 -7.52
CA LEU A 90 -2.73 -3.00 -7.00
C LEU A 90 -1.48 -3.87 -6.80
N LEU A 91 -0.58 -3.89 -7.77
CA LEU A 91 0.65 -4.69 -7.67
C LEU A 91 1.55 -4.19 -6.53
N PHE A 92 1.72 -2.88 -6.38
CA PHE A 92 2.51 -2.31 -5.30
C PHE A 92 1.95 -2.69 -3.92
N LYS A 93 0.64 -2.49 -3.70
CA LYS A 93 -0.04 -2.86 -2.45
C LYS A 93 0.13 -4.33 -2.11
N LYS A 94 -0.05 -5.23 -3.09
CA LYS A 94 0.17 -6.68 -2.90
C LYS A 94 1.59 -6.99 -2.44
N THR A 95 2.59 -6.44 -3.12
CA THR A 95 4.01 -6.69 -2.80
C THR A 95 4.35 -6.16 -1.41
N PHE A 96 3.95 -4.93 -1.10
CA PHE A 96 4.18 -4.31 0.20
C PHE A 96 3.56 -5.14 1.34
N LEU A 97 2.30 -5.54 1.21
CA LEU A 97 1.62 -6.36 2.22
C LEU A 97 2.30 -7.72 2.39
N LEU A 98 2.72 -8.37 1.31
CA LEU A 98 3.43 -9.64 1.37
C LEU A 98 4.76 -9.51 2.12
N ASP A 99 5.54 -8.47 1.84
CA ASP A 99 6.81 -8.20 2.52
C ASP A 99 6.60 -7.93 4.01
N PHE A 100 5.58 -7.14 4.35
CA PHE A 100 5.17 -6.90 5.73
C PHE A 100 4.82 -8.21 6.46
N TYR A 101 3.99 -9.08 5.86
CA TYR A 101 3.62 -10.35 6.49
C TYR A 101 4.79 -11.31 6.66
N LYS A 102 5.74 -11.31 5.72
CA LYS A 102 6.99 -12.08 5.84
C LYS A 102 7.85 -11.57 6.98
N GLU A 103 7.93 -10.25 7.16
CA GLU A 103 8.65 -9.65 8.29
C GLU A 103 7.99 -10.00 9.63
N MET A 104 6.67 -9.90 9.72
CA MET A 104 5.92 -10.27 10.93
C MET A 104 6.11 -11.75 11.28
N LEU A 105 5.98 -12.66 10.31
CA LEU A 105 6.24 -14.09 10.50
C LEU A 105 7.66 -14.36 11.02
N LYS A 106 8.65 -13.62 10.51
CA LYS A 106 10.03 -13.76 10.97
C LYS A 106 10.14 -13.35 12.44
N LYS A 107 9.62 -12.17 12.81
CA LYS A 107 9.63 -11.68 14.19
C LYS A 107 8.94 -12.63 15.15
N THR A 108 7.77 -13.15 14.79
CA THR A 108 7.01 -14.06 15.65
C THR A 108 7.73 -15.40 15.83
N LYS A 109 8.47 -15.88 14.82
CA LYS A 109 9.26 -17.13 14.93
C LYS A 109 10.45 -16.98 15.86
N GLU A 110 11.10 -15.82 15.86
CA GLU A 110 12.25 -15.53 16.72
C GLU A 110 11.90 -15.58 18.22
N VAL A 111 10.64 -15.27 18.57
CA VAL A 111 10.16 -15.22 19.96
C VAL A 111 9.16 -16.33 20.29
N GLU A 112 8.97 -17.30 19.39
CA GLU A 112 8.01 -18.41 19.53
C GLU A 112 6.57 -17.95 19.89
N ASP A 113 6.12 -16.84 19.30
CA ASP A 113 4.79 -16.28 19.57
C ASP A 113 3.65 -17.21 19.10
N ALA A 114 2.53 -17.22 19.84
CA ALA A 114 1.38 -18.07 19.56
C ALA A 114 0.67 -17.74 18.21
N SER A 115 0.87 -16.55 17.65
CA SER A 115 0.32 -16.15 16.34
C SER A 115 1.11 -16.69 15.15
N ASN A 116 2.27 -17.34 15.36
CA ASN A 116 3.16 -17.85 14.31
C ASN A 116 2.45 -18.64 13.20
N VAL A 117 1.54 -19.53 13.58
CA VAL A 117 0.80 -20.37 12.64
C VAL A 117 -0.10 -19.53 11.73
N LEU A 118 -0.76 -18.50 12.28
CA LEU A 118 -1.62 -17.61 11.50
C LEU A 118 -0.81 -16.76 10.52
N TRP A 119 0.33 -16.21 10.94
CA TRP A 119 1.24 -15.49 10.04
C TRP A 119 1.76 -16.39 8.91
N SER A 120 2.12 -17.64 9.22
CA SER A 120 2.59 -18.61 8.21
C SER A 120 1.52 -18.93 7.18
N ASN A 121 0.27 -19.13 7.63
CA ASN A 121 -0.86 -19.37 6.75
C ASN A 121 -1.19 -18.15 5.89
N MET A 122 -1.09 -16.94 6.46
CA MET A 122 -1.31 -15.68 5.75
C MET A 122 -0.29 -15.47 4.64
N VAL A 123 1.01 -15.66 4.90
CA VAL A 123 2.06 -15.58 3.88
C VAL A 123 1.79 -16.59 2.76
N THR A 124 1.45 -17.83 3.11
CA THR A 124 1.16 -18.89 2.12
C THR A 124 -0.05 -18.54 1.25
N ALA A 125 -1.11 -17.98 1.83
CA ALA A 125 -2.29 -17.53 1.09
C ALA A 125 -1.97 -16.34 0.17
N ALA A 126 -1.20 -15.37 0.65
CA ALA A 126 -0.77 -14.22 -0.13
C ALA A 126 0.10 -14.62 -1.35
N GLU A 127 1.01 -15.59 -1.17
CA GLU A 127 1.82 -16.14 -2.27
C GLU A 127 1.00 -16.88 -3.33
N LYS A 128 -0.19 -17.38 -2.97
CA LYS A 128 -1.16 -18.00 -3.89
C LYS A 128 -2.18 -17.01 -4.47
N ASP A 129 -2.02 -15.71 -4.21
CA ASP A 129 -2.97 -14.66 -4.58
C ASP A 129 -4.38 -14.83 -3.95
N GLU A 130 -4.49 -15.56 -2.83
CA GLU A 130 -5.74 -15.84 -2.11
C GLU A 130 -6.08 -14.72 -1.09
N TRP A 131 -6.19 -13.48 -1.57
CA TRP A 131 -6.29 -12.30 -0.70
C TRP A 131 -7.58 -12.20 0.15
N GLY A 132 -8.63 -12.92 -0.22
CA GLY A 132 -9.80 -13.08 0.65
C GLY A 132 -9.45 -13.85 1.94
N THR A 133 -8.74 -14.97 1.78
CA THR A 133 -8.25 -15.77 2.90
C THR A 133 -7.23 -15.00 3.75
N VAL A 134 -6.38 -14.18 3.13
CA VAL A 134 -5.44 -13.29 3.82
C VAL A 134 -6.19 -12.34 4.76
N LEU A 135 -7.27 -11.72 4.30
CA LEU A 135 -8.09 -10.82 5.11
C LEU A 135 -8.72 -11.52 6.31
N ASP A 136 -9.20 -12.75 6.13
CA ASP A 136 -9.77 -13.53 7.24
C ASP A 136 -8.71 -13.88 8.29
N TYR A 137 -7.47 -14.16 7.89
CA TYR A 137 -6.37 -14.33 8.84
C TYR A 137 -5.95 -13.03 9.51
N ALA A 138 -5.85 -11.93 8.77
CA ALA A 138 -5.45 -10.62 9.33
C ALA A 138 -6.43 -10.18 10.44
N LYS A 139 -7.74 -10.32 10.22
CA LYS A 139 -8.77 -10.05 11.24
C LYS A 139 -8.62 -10.94 12.48
N GLN A 140 -8.39 -12.24 12.29
CA GLN A 140 -8.16 -13.13 13.42
C GLN A 140 -6.92 -12.77 14.22
N ILE A 141 -5.86 -12.27 13.57
CA ILE A 141 -4.66 -11.84 14.29
C ILE A 141 -4.96 -10.58 15.09
N GLU A 142 -5.61 -9.59 14.48
CA GLU A 142 -6.02 -8.37 15.17
C GLU A 142 -6.89 -8.68 16.39
N GLU A 143 -7.95 -9.48 16.24
CA GLU A 143 -8.88 -9.81 17.32
C GLU A 143 -8.22 -10.55 18.50
N LYS A 144 -7.25 -11.44 18.20
CA LYS A 144 -6.68 -12.36 19.20
C LYS A 144 -5.38 -11.86 19.82
N PHE A 145 -4.62 -11.02 19.11
CA PHE A 145 -3.23 -10.70 19.46
C PHE A 145 -2.92 -9.21 19.47
N LEU A 146 -3.75 -8.34 18.87
CA LEU A 146 -3.63 -6.90 19.09
C LEU A 146 -4.50 -6.48 20.28
N PRO A 147 -4.02 -5.58 21.16
CA PRO A 147 -4.86 -5.03 22.20
C PRO A 147 -6.02 -4.28 21.53
N SER A 148 -7.26 -4.67 21.86
CA SER A 148 -8.46 -4.02 21.36
C SER A 148 -8.32 -2.51 21.57
N PRO A 149 -8.55 -1.67 20.53
CA PRO A 149 -8.49 -0.22 20.72
C PRO A 149 -9.51 0.12 21.80
N HIS A 150 -9.03 0.57 22.96
CA HIS A 150 -9.90 1.06 24.02
C HIS A 150 -10.90 2.03 23.37
N PRO A 151 -12.21 1.93 23.64
CA PRO A 151 -13.13 2.96 23.23
C PRO A 151 -12.59 4.27 23.80
N SER A 152 -12.24 5.16 22.88
CA SER A 152 -11.85 6.54 23.15
C SER A 152 -12.66 7.09 24.32
N LYS A 153 -11.97 7.51 25.39
CA LYS A 153 -12.54 8.30 26.49
C LYS A 153 -13.00 9.70 26.05
N TYR A 154 -13.11 9.97 24.75
CA TYR A 154 -13.61 11.24 24.21
C TYR A 154 -15.08 11.15 23.76
N LEU A 155 -15.89 10.40 24.50
CA LEU A 155 -17.35 10.53 24.51
C LEU A 155 -17.81 10.67 25.96
N ASP A 156 -17.47 11.81 26.56
CA ASP A 156 -18.26 12.47 27.60
C ASP A 156 -18.45 13.93 27.17
#